data_AF-A0A7X3HET3-F1
#
_entry.id   AF-A0A7X3HET3-F1
#
_cell.length_a   1.000
_cell.length_b   1.000
_cell.length_c   1.000
_cell.angle_alpha   90.00
_cell.angle_beta   90.00
_cell.angle_gamma   90.00
#
_symmetry.space_group_name_H-M   'P 1'
#
loop_
_entity.id
_entity.type
_entity.pdbx_description
1 polymer ?
#
loop_
_entity_poly.entity_id
_entity_poly.type
_entity_poly.pdbx_seq_one_letter_code
_entity_poly.pdbx_strand_id
1 'polypeptide(L)'
;EAEGKVIYTDLYEDAIYGRKVVTIAVKSGEDGNVLAFDIFPEDFQVTDHQITLPEGSSYFLCDRQGTLLYARTQLSVGREKVQEYLDGIIERMEKGNLSRQDSYIIDLDGKKRNVYYSIS
;
A
#
# COMPACT_ATOMS: atom_id res chain seq x y z
N GLU A 1 -7.52 22.70 1.53
CA GLU A 1 -6.09 22.96 1.27
C GLU A 1 -5.25 22.25 2.32
N ALA A 2 -4.04 21.80 1.97
CA ALA A 2 -3.17 21.08 2.92
C ALA A 2 -2.28 21.99 3.78
N GLU A 3 -2.41 23.32 3.70
CA GLU A 3 -1.64 24.28 4.53
C GLU A 3 -0.12 24.01 4.59
N GLY A 4 0.48 23.59 3.46
CA GLY A 4 1.91 23.26 3.37
C GLY A 4 2.28 21.85 3.84
N LYS A 5 1.31 21.02 4.25
CA LYS A 5 1.53 19.58 4.50
C LYS A 5 1.59 18.80 3.19
N VAL A 6 2.40 17.74 3.21
CA VAL A 6 2.42 16.75 2.13
C VAL A 6 1.12 15.94 2.17
N ILE A 7 0.49 15.81 1.01
CA ILE A 7 -0.67 14.93 0.81
C ILE A 7 -0.35 13.86 -0.22
N TYR A 8 -1.07 12.76 -0.11
CA TYR A 8 -1.00 11.61 -0.99
C TYR A 8 -2.39 11.36 -1.58
N THR A 9 -2.46 11.05 -2.86
CA THR A 9 -3.70 10.56 -3.47
C THR A 9 -3.84 9.06 -3.26
N ASP A 10 -5.04 8.54 -3.53
CA ASP A 10 -5.20 7.10 -3.80
C ASP A 10 -4.69 6.78 -5.21
N LEU A 11 -4.66 5.50 -5.58
CA LEU A 11 -4.31 5.08 -6.92
C LEU A 11 -5.34 5.60 -7.93
N TYR A 12 -4.89 6.33 -8.94
CA TYR A 12 -5.75 6.76 -10.04
C TYR A 12 -5.05 6.59 -11.38
N GLU A 13 -5.80 6.72 -12.46
CA GLU A 13 -5.26 6.69 -13.82
C GLU A 13 -4.89 8.10 -14.26
N ASP A 14 -3.60 8.33 -14.52
CA ASP A 14 -3.13 9.60 -15.06
C ASP A 14 -3.74 9.84 -16.45
N ALA A 15 -4.25 11.06 -16.64
CA ALA A 15 -4.98 11.44 -17.85
C ALA A 15 -4.07 11.64 -19.08
N ILE A 16 -2.77 11.80 -18.89
CA ILE A 16 -1.81 12.04 -19.99
C ILE A 16 -1.32 10.71 -20.56
N TYR A 17 -0.94 9.77 -19.70
CA TYR A 17 -0.30 8.52 -20.09
C TYR A 17 -1.22 7.29 -19.95
N GLY A 18 -2.39 7.41 -19.34
CA GLY A 18 -3.29 6.27 -19.07
C GLY A 18 -2.67 5.24 -18.12
N ARG A 19 -1.72 5.67 -17.28
CA ARG A 19 -0.96 4.80 -16.36
C ARG A 19 -1.48 4.99 -14.94
N LYS A 20 -1.42 3.93 -14.14
CA LYS A 20 -1.78 4.03 -12.73
C LYS A 20 -0.69 4.76 -11.95
N VAL A 21 -1.06 5.80 -11.21
CA VAL A 21 -0.16 6.65 -10.43
C VAL A 21 -0.72 6.96 -9.04
N VAL A 22 0.19 7.28 -8.13
CA VAL A 22 -0.10 7.97 -6.87
C VAL A 22 0.65 9.28 -6.87
N THR A 23 0.00 10.37 -6.49
CA THR A 23 0.62 11.70 -6.48
C THR A 23 0.95 12.13 -5.07
N ILE A 24 2.18 12.60 -4.88
CA ILE A 24 2.59 13.36 -3.71
C ILE A 24 2.48 14.84 -4.05
N ALA A 25 1.73 15.61 -3.27
CA ALA A 25 1.57 17.05 -3.50
C ALA A 25 1.78 17.87 -2.22
N VAL A 26 2.28 19.09 -2.39
CA VAL A 26 2.45 20.07 -1.32
C VAL A 26 2.16 21.47 -1.83
N LYS A 27 1.49 22.30 -1.02
CA LYS A 27 1.30 23.73 -1.32
C LYS A 27 2.67 24.42 -1.27
N SER A 28 3.00 25.18 -2.30
CA SER A 28 4.24 25.94 -2.41
C SER A 28 3.93 27.44 -2.33
N GLY A 29 4.51 28.11 -1.33
CA GLY A 29 4.28 29.53 -1.07
C GLY A 29 2.86 29.85 -0.60
N GLU A 30 2.56 31.14 -0.50
CA GLU A 30 1.28 31.64 0.00
C GLU A 30 0.18 31.70 -1.08
N ASP A 31 0.58 31.80 -2.35
CA ASP A 31 -0.29 32.10 -3.49
C ASP A 31 -1.08 30.90 -4.06
N GLY A 32 -1.17 29.79 -3.32
CA GLY A 32 -1.97 28.62 -3.75
C GLY A 32 -1.32 27.75 -4.83
N ASN A 33 -0.05 27.99 -5.19
CA ASN A 33 0.69 27.11 -6.08
C ASN A 33 0.87 25.71 -5.45
N VAL A 34 0.92 24.68 -6.28
CA VAL A 34 1.11 23.29 -5.84
C VAL A 34 2.31 22.68 -6.56
N LEU A 35 3.20 22.07 -5.78
CA LEU A 35 4.22 21.17 -6.31
C LEU A 35 3.69 19.75 -6.16
N ALA A 36 3.66 18.99 -7.27
CA ALA A 36 3.17 17.63 -7.30
C ALA A 36 4.15 16.72 -8.05
N PHE A 37 4.30 15.50 -7.57
CA PHE A 37 5.09 14.44 -8.19
C PHE A 37 4.24 13.19 -8.34
N ASP A 38 4.16 12.68 -9.56
CA ASP A 38 3.53 11.40 -9.82
C ASP A 38 4.54 10.28 -9.59
N ILE A 39 4.09 9.27 -8.87
CA ILE A 39 4.84 8.06 -8.58
C ILE A 39 4.12 6.90 -9.23
N PHE A 40 4.84 6.17 -10.07
CA PHE A 40 4.35 4.95 -10.71
C PHE A 40 4.59 3.78 -9.76
N PRO A 41 3.55 3.06 -9.28
CA PRO A 41 3.75 1.97 -8.34
C PRO A 41 4.59 0.81 -8.89
N GLU A 42 4.64 0.65 -10.22
CA GLU A 42 5.53 -0.31 -10.89
C GLU A 42 7.02 -0.04 -10.64
N ASP A 43 7.40 1.22 -10.38
CA ASP A 43 8.78 1.62 -10.13
C ASP A 43 9.19 1.44 -8.65
N PHE A 44 8.26 1.09 -7.75
CA PHE A 44 8.60 0.81 -6.35
C PHE A 44 9.62 -0.34 -6.19
N GLN A 45 9.71 -1.23 -7.18
CA GLN A 45 10.73 -2.28 -7.20
C GLN A 45 12.17 -1.73 -7.25
N VAL A 46 12.39 -0.54 -7.79
CA VAL A 46 13.72 0.10 -7.84
C VAL A 46 14.19 0.50 -6.43
N THR A 47 13.27 0.71 -5.49
CA THR A 47 13.57 1.02 -4.07
C THR A 47 13.72 -0.24 -3.21
N ASP A 48 13.49 -1.45 -3.76
CA ASP A 48 13.47 -2.73 -3.02
C ASP A 48 14.82 -3.08 -2.36
N HIS A 49 15.93 -2.52 -2.87
CA HIS A 49 17.26 -2.70 -2.30
C HIS A 49 17.41 -2.19 -0.85
N GLN A 50 16.42 -1.44 -0.33
CA GLN A 50 16.49 -0.86 1.01
C GLN A 50 15.67 -1.61 2.07
N ILE A 51 14.77 -2.52 1.68
CA ILE A 51 13.92 -3.24 2.64
C ILE A 51 14.50 -4.65 2.86
N THR A 52 15.01 -4.91 4.07
CA THR A 52 15.39 -6.27 4.49
C THR A 52 14.21 -6.91 5.21
N LEU A 53 13.55 -7.87 4.56
CA LEU A 53 12.48 -8.65 5.17
C LEU A 53 13.04 -9.94 5.82
N PRO A 54 12.55 -10.34 7.00
CA PRO A 54 12.85 -11.67 7.53
C PRO A 54 12.41 -12.77 6.57
N GLU A 55 13.10 -13.90 6.61
CA GLU A 55 12.81 -15.04 5.74
C GLU A 55 11.34 -15.47 5.84
N GLY A 56 10.73 -15.74 4.68
CA GLY A 56 9.34 -16.15 4.58
C GLY A 56 8.30 -15.06 4.88
N SER A 57 8.73 -13.83 5.17
CA SER A 57 7.81 -12.70 5.40
C SER A 57 7.29 -12.13 4.08
N SER A 58 6.14 -11.45 4.14
CA SER A 58 5.59 -10.71 3.02
C SER A 58 5.33 -9.26 3.44
N TYR A 59 5.49 -8.34 2.49
CA TYR A 59 5.19 -6.93 2.65
C TYR A 59 4.22 -6.49 1.56
N PHE A 60 3.18 -5.77 1.98
CA PHE A 60 2.17 -5.24 1.10
C PHE A 60 1.99 -3.76 1.44
N LEU A 61 1.97 -2.91 0.42
CA LEU A 61 1.67 -1.50 0.53
C LEU A 61 0.37 -1.26 -0.24
N CYS A 62 -0.61 -0.67 0.43
CA CYS A 62 -1.89 -0.31 -0.15
C CYS A 62 -2.12 1.21 -0.06
N ASP A 63 -3.00 1.73 -0.91
CA ASP A 63 -3.57 3.06 -0.72
C ASP A 63 -4.62 3.06 0.41
N ARG A 64 -5.24 4.22 0.67
CA ARG A 64 -6.20 4.37 1.79
C ARG A 64 -7.49 3.59 1.57
N GLN A 65 -7.78 3.20 0.34
CA GLN A 65 -8.94 2.38 -0.02
C GLN A 65 -8.62 0.88 0.06
N GLY A 66 -7.38 0.51 0.39
CA GLY A 66 -6.93 -0.87 0.44
C GLY A 66 -6.41 -1.41 -0.91
N THR A 67 -6.34 -0.57 -1.94
CA THR A 67 -5.85 -0.99 -3.26
C THR A 67 -4.36 -1.29 -3.19
N LEU A 68 -3.96 -2.48 -3.63
CA LEU A 68 -2.58 -2.92 -3.65
C LEU A 68 -1.74 -2.03 -4.57
N LEU A 69 -0.75 -1.35 -4.01
CA LEU A 69 0.24 -0.55 -4.72
C LEU A 69 1.50 -1.38 -5.00
N TYR A 70 1.99 -2.10 -3.99
CA TYR A 70 3.21 -2.89 -4.05
C TYR A 70 3.09 -4.17 -3.22
N ALA A 71 3.63 -5.27 -3.74
CA ALA A 71 3.74 -6.54 -3.03
C ALA A 71 5.16 -7.08 -3.15
N ARG A 72 5.73 -7.47 -2.00
CA ARG A 72 6.90 -8.34 -1.91
C ARG A 72 6.50 -9.58 -1.13
N THR A 73 6.35 -10.70 -1.83
CA THR A 73 5.84 -11.94 -1.25
C THR A 73 6.38 -13.14 -2.02
N GLN A 74 6.41 -14.30 -1.37
CA GLN A 74 6.69 -15.60 -2.00
C GLN A 74 5.44 -16.28 -2.55
N LEU A 75 4.25 -15.69 -2.35
CA LEU A 75 3.00 -16.22 -2.89
C LEU A 75 3.05 -16.21 -4.42
N SER A 76 2.80 -17.37 -5.03
CA SER A 76 2.85 -17.56 -6.49
C SER A 76 1.46 -17.43 -7.12
N VAL A 77 0.74 -16.36 -6.77
CA VAL A 77 -0.60 -16.06 -7.28
C VAL A 77 -0.64 -14.71 -8.00
N GLY A 78 -1.62 -14.51 -8.88
CA GLY A 78 -1.81 -13.25 -9.59
C GLY A 78 -2.28 -12.10 -8.69
N ARG A 79 -2.09 -10.86 -9.15
CA ARG A 79 -2.40 -9.62 -8.42
C ARG A 79 -3.84 -9.56 -7.89
N GLU A 80 -4.82 -9.99 -8.69
CA GLU A 80 -6.24 -10.02 -8.29
C GLU A 80 -6.46 -10.90 -7.05
N LYS A 81 -5.88 -12.10 -7.01
CA LYS A 81 -5.97 -12.97 -5.83
C LYS A 81 -5.26 -12.40 -4.61
N VAL A 82 -4.17 -11.66 -4.82
CA VAL A 82 -3.50 -10.94 -3.72
C VAL A 82 -4.38 -9.82 -3.21
N GLN A 83 -5.07 -9.08 -4.09
CA GLN A 83 -6.02 -8.05 -3.71
C GLN A 83 -7.17 -8.63 -2.87
N GLU A 84 -7.83 -9.68 -3.34
CA GLU A 84 -8.92 -10.36 -2.60
C GLU A 84 -8.47 -10.83 -1.21
N TYR A 85 -7.25 -11.37 -1.12
CA TYR A 85 -6.65 -11.76 0.14
C TYR A 85 -6.44 -10.58 1.09
N LEU A 86 -5.96 -9.45 0.57
CA LEU A 86 -5.75 -8.23 1.35
C LEU A 86 -7.07 -7.59 1.78
N ASP A 87 -8.10 -7.60 0.94
CA ASP A 87 -9.43 -7.09 1.27
C ASP A 87 -9.98 -7.78 2.52
N GLY A 88 -9.82 -9.11 2.60
CA GLY A 88 -10.21 -9.89 3.79
C GLY A 88 -9.36 -9.59 5.03
N ILE A 89 -8.08 -9.27 4.87
CA ILE A 89 -7.22 -8.83 5.99
C ILE A 89 -7.67 -7.46 6.48
N ILE A 90 -7.89 -6.51 5.57
CA ILE A 90 -8.30 -5.13 5.88
C ILE A 90 -9.65 -5.11 6.57
N GLU A 91 -10.64 -5.88 6.09
CA GLU A 91 -11.94 -6.00 6.77
C GLU A 91 -11.79 -6.48 8.22
N ARG A 92 -10.85 -7.41 8.47
CA ARG A 92 -10.54 -7.88 9.82
C ARG A 92 -9.79 -6.84 10.65
N MET A 93 -8.94 -6.03 10.04
CA MET A 93 -8.27 -4.90 10.70
C MET A 93 -9.30 -3.86 11.15
N GLU A 94 -10.22 -3.47 10.27
CA GLU A 94 -11.29 -2.50 10.54
C GLU A 94 -12.24 -2.97 11.65
N LYS A 95 -12.55 -4.27 11.69
CA LYS A 95 -13.34 -4.89 12.77
C LYS A 95 -12.55 -5.06 14.09
N GLY A 96 -11.27 -4.71 14.11
CA GLY A 96 -10.40 -4.86 15.29
C GLY A 96 -9.99 -6.31 15.60
N ASN A 97 -10.24 -7.25 14.70
CA ASN A 97 -9.99 -8.68 14.91
C ASN A 97 -8.50 -9.07 14.90
N LEU A 98 -7.63 -8.15 14.44
CA LEU A 98 -6.17 -8.33 14.36
C LEU A 98 -5.40 -7.51 15.41
N SER A 99 -6.11 -6.89 16.36
CA SER A 99 -5.50 -6.09 17.44
C SER A 99 -5.00 -6.93 18.61
N ARG A 100 -5.38 -8.22 18.69
CA ARG A 100 -5.01 -9.12 19.79
C ARG A 100 -3.65 -9.78 19.54
N GLN A 101 -2.87 -9.97 20.60
CA GLN A 101 -1.54 -10.60 20.54
C GLN A 101 -1.55 -12.03 19.99
N ASP A 102 -2.66 -12.76 20.11
CA ASP A 102 -2.84 -14.12 19.64
C ASP A 102 -3.55 -14.21 18.28
N SER A 103 -3.87 -13.06 17.68
CA SER A 103 -4.54 -13.02 16.38
C SER A 103 -3.63 -13.48 15.26
N TYR A 104 -4.20 -14.22 14.31
CA TYR A 104 -3.49 -14.72 13.15
C TYR A 104 -4.42 -14.82 11.94
N ILE A 105 -3.81 -14.93 10.77
CA ILE A 105 -4.47 -15.25 9.52
C ILE A 105 -3.89 -16.56 8.96
N ILE A 106 -4.60 -17.16 8.02
CA ILE A 106 -4.08 -18.22 7.18
C ILE A 106 -3.83 -17.58 5.81
N ASP A 107 -2.60 -17.66 5.32
CA ASP A 107 -2.26 -17.14 3.99
C ASP A 107 -2.75 -18.06 2.86
N LEU A 108 -2.49 -17.65 1.62
CA LEU A 108 -2.90 -18.41 0.44
C LEU A 108 -2.14 -19.75 0.26
N ASP A 109 -1.06 -19.97 1.00
CA ASP A 109 -0.34 -21.26 1.08
C ASP A 109 -0.86 -22.14 2.24
N GLY A 110 -1.87 -21.69 3.00
CA GLY A 110 -2.36 -22.39 4.18
C GLY A 110 -1.49 -22.21 5.44
N LYS A 111 -0.52 -21.29 5.42
CA LYS A 111 0.39 -21.05 6.56
C LYS A 111 -0.22 -20.04 7.53
N LYS A 112 -0.03 -20.29 8.82
CA LYS A 112 -0.39 -19.35 9.88
C LYS A 112 0.56 -18.15 9.86
N ARG A 113 0.02 -16.93 9.78
CA ARG A 113 0.77 -15.67 9.79
C ARG A 113 0.26 -14.72 10.85
N ASN A 114 1.17 -13.99 11.47
CA ASN A 114 0.84 -12.79 12.25
C ASN A 114 0.84 -11.58 11.31
N VAL A 115 -0.05 -10.62 11.57
CA VAL A 115 -0.17 -9.40 10.77
C VAL A 115 0.30 -8.22 11.61
N TYR A 116 1.24 -7.45 11.04
CA TYR A 116 1.69 -6.17 11.60
C TYR A 116 1.36 -5.09 10.59
N TYR A 117 0.69 -4.03 11.03
CA TYR A 117 0.24 -2.97 10.15
C TYR A 117 0.43 -1.60 10.80
N SER A 118 0.56 -0.60 9.93
CA SER A 118 0.52 0.82 10.30
C SER A 118 -0.45 1.49 9.35
N ILE A 119 -1.29 2.37 9.90
CA ILE A 119 -2.19 3.23 9.14
C ILE A 119 -1.63 4.64 9.31
N SER A 120 -1.30 5.29 8.21
CA SER A 120 -0.65 6.60 8.14
C SER A 120 -1.45 7.57 7.31
#